data_AF-A0A9E5TGU5-F1
#
_entry.id   AF-A0A9E5TGU5-F1
#
_cell.length_a   1.000
_cell.length_b   1.000
_cell.length_c   1.000
_cell.angle_alpha   90.00
_cell.angle_beta   90.00
_cell.angle_gamma   90.00
#
_symmetry.space_group_name_H-M   'P 1'
#
loop_
_entity.id
_entity.type
_entity.pdbx_description
1 polymer ?
#
loop_
_entity_poly.entity_id
_entity_poly.type
_entity_poly.pdbx_seq_one_letter_code
_entity_poly.pdbx_strand_id
1 'polypeptide(L)'
;MNVTERRAVQGTLGEGYGIHVLTPRRWALTELQLLLEAVQDLAMVMGGASRFQMEIRGCRVSRLPYRSSAAAMALPLVGVVYFSGASWGHAPEFKWQTVHELAHVWDIRKRFQLSRGLKQATGSRYGKFKWQLPIPFEYEPGGRWLEGRKPPLNALEDWADSVATFVYADYAESLPPGPYGGPRLISPARWDYVSRQMEVRPPYPPGWISYFDGSDELGPAPI
;
A
#
# COMPACT_ATOMS: atom_id res chain seq x y z
N MET A 1 11.09 27.72 -12.76
CA MET A 1 10.51 26.84 -11.72
C MET A 1 10.86 27.41 -10.35
N ASN A 2 9.88 27.62 -9.46
CA ASN A 2 10.06 28.34 -8.21
C ASN A 2 10.78 27.49 -7.15
N VAL A 3 12.06 27.80 -6.88
CA VAL A 3 12.88 27.11 -5.86
C VAL A 3 12.25 27.19 -4.47
N THR A 4 11.51 28.27 -4.19
CA THR A 4 10.86 28.52 -2.90
C THR A 4 9.74 27.52 -2.61
N GLU A 5 8.86 27.27 -3.58
CA GLU A 5 7.75 26.31 -3.45
C GLU A 5 8.26 24.89 -3.15
N ARG A 6 9.30 24.48 -3.89
CA ARG A 6 9.93 23.17 -3.67
C ARG A 6 10.48 23.02 -2.25
N ARG A 7 11.13 24.07 -1.74
CA ARG A 7 11.64 24.09 -0.36
C ARG A 7 10.50 24.04 0.66
N ALA A 8 9.40 24.74 0.43
CA ALA A 8 8.25 24.71 1.32
C ALA A 8 7.60 23.31 1.42
N VAL A 9 7.39 22.64 0.28
CA VAL A 9 6.87 21.26 0.26
C VAL A 9 7.82 20.30 1.00
N GLN A 10 9.13 20.45 0.79
CA GLN A 10 10.14 19.63 1.47
C GLN A 10 10.23 19.88 2.97
N GLY A 11 10.13 21.15 3.39
CA GLY A 11 10.05 21.51 4.80
C GLY A 11 8.83 20.85 5.45
N THR A 12 7.67 20.93 4.80
CA THR A 12 6.43 20.30 5.28
C THR A 12 6.57 18.77 5.40
N LEU A 13 7.10 18.11 4.36
CA LEU A 13 7.35 16.67 4.39
C LEU A 13 8.33 16.27 5.51
N GLY A 14 9.44 17.00 5.64
CA GLY A 14 10.50 16.68 6.60
C GLY A 14 10.10 16.98 8.04
N GLU A 15 9.73 18.23 8.33
CA GLU A 15 9.43 18.72 9.69
C GLU A 15 8.05 18.26 10.16
N GLY A 16 7.05 18.26 9.26
CA GLY A 16 5.68 17.89 9.58
C GLY A 16 5.43 16.39 9.65
N TYR A 17 6.15 15.59 8.85
CA TYR A 17 5.87 14.15 8.71
C TYR A 17 7.09 13.23 8.82
N GLY A 18 8.31 13.77 8.96
CA GLY A 18 9.53 12.95 9.01
C GLY A 18 9.89 12.30 7.67
N ILE A 19 9.37 12.81 6.55
CA ILE A 19 9.63 12.30 5.20
C ILE A 19 10.73 13.12 4.54
N HIS A 20 11.88 12.50 4.32
CA HIS A 20 13.08 13.16 3.78
C HIS A 20 13.29 12.81 2.31
N VAL A 21 13.07 13.78 1.43
CA VAL A 21 13.27 13.62 -0.01
C VAL A 21 14.76 13.65 -0.36
N LEU A 22 15.28 12.54 -0.87
CA LEU A 22 16.63 12.42 -1.38
C LEU A 22 16.72 12.97 -2.81
N THR A 23 17.83 13.65 -3.11
CA THR A 23 18.10 14.27 -4.42
C THR A 23 16.90 15.09 -4.95
N PRO A 24 16.42 16.07 -4.17
CA PRO A 24 15.16 16.78 -4.44
C PRO A 24 15.08 17.37 -5.85
N ARG A 25 16.21 17.77 -6.45
CA ARG A 25 16.28 18.32 -7.82
C ARG A 25 15.81 17.34 -8.91
N ARG A 26 15.76 16.03 -8.62
CA ARG A 26 15.29 15.00 -9.55
C ARG A 26 13.77 14.89 -9.63
N TRP A 27 13.04 15.46 -8.68
CA TRP A 27 11.59 15.41 -8.63
C TRP A 27 10.99 16.58 -9.41
N ALA A 28 9.85 16.43 -10.08
CA ALA A 28 9.03 17.56 -10.48
C ALA A 28 8.34 18.17 -9.25
N LEU A 29 7.89 19.43 -9.34
CA LEU A 29 7.16 20.05 -8.23
C LEU A 29 5.82 19.31 -7.98
N THR A 30 5.11 18.96 -9.05
CA THR A 30 3.86 18.22 -8.99
C THR A 30 4.03 16.84 -8.34
N GLU A 31 5.11 16.12 -8.63
CA GLU A 31 5.43 14.85 -7.96
C GLU A 31 5.63 15.03 -6.45
N LEU A 32 6.28 16.12 -6.01
CA LEU A 32 6.46 16.42 -4.59
C LEU A 32 5.14 16.80 -3.90
N GLN A 33 4.26 17.51 -4.61
CA GLN A 33 2.93 17.85 -4.10
C GLN A 33 2.08 16.59 -3.92
N LEU A 34 2.05 15.70 -4.92
CA LEU A 34 1.34 14.43 -4.81
C LEU A 34 1.89 13.54 -3.70
N LEU A 35 3.22 13.53 -3.49
CA LEU A 35 3.85 12.85 -2.37
C LEU A 35 3.37 13.42 -1.03
N LEU A 36 3.35 14.75 -0.90
CA LEU A 36 2.85 15.43 0.31
C LEU A 36 1.38 15.11 0.55
N GLU A 37 0.53 15.20 -0.46
CA GLU A 37 -0.89 14.84 -0.35
C GLU A 37 -1.07 13.40 0.11
N ALA A 38 -0.33 12.45 -0.47
CA ALA A 38 -0.45 11.05 -0.06
C ALA A 38 -0.01 10.79 1.38
N VAL A 39 1.03 11.48 1.83
CA VAL A 39 1.47 11.46 3.24
C VAL A 39 0.40 12.08 4.14
N GLN A 40 -0.22 13.18 3.73
CA GLN A 40 -1.30 13.85 4.45
C GLN A 40 -2.54 12.96 4.57
N ASP A 41 -2.95 12.31 3.49
CA ASP A 41 -4.12 11.42 3.44
C ASP A 41 -3.91 10.22 4.38
N LEU A 42 -2.75 9.58 4.33
CA LEU A 42 -2.40 8.49 5.26
C LEU A 42 -2.32 8.99 6.71
N ALA A 43 -1.66 10.12 6.95
CA ALA A 43 -1.55 10.68 8.29
C ALA A 43 -2.93 11.02 8.87
N MET A 44 -3.84 11.57 8.06
CA MET A 44 -5.21 11.88 8.47
C MET A 44 -5.92 10.63 8.97
N VAL A 45 -5.92 9.53 8.21
CA VAL A 45 -6.60 8.29 8.65
C VAL A 45 -5.93 7.65 9.87
N MET A 46 -4.61 7.82 10.01
CA MET A 46 -3.86 7.37 11.18
C MET A 46 -4.15 8.19 12.45
N GLY A 47 -4.88 9.32 12.38
CA GLY A 47 -5.15 10.19 13.53
C GLY A 47 -4.28 11.44 13.62
N GLY A 48 -3.69 11.86 12.49
CA GLY A 48 -2.92 13.09 12.35
C GLY A 48 -1.40 12.89 12.23
N ALA A 49 -0.71 14.00 11.96
CA ALA A 49 0.73 14.03 11.70
C ALA A 49 1.57 13.47 12.86
N SER A 50 1.22 13.76 14.11
CA SER A 50 1.97 13.27 15.28
C SER A 50 1.94 11.75 15.40
N ARG A 51 0.76 11.12 15.20
CA ARG A 51 0.66 9.65 15.20
C ARG A 51 1.39 9.05 14.01
N PHE A 52 1.25 9.63 12.82
CA PHE A 52 2.03 9.23 11.65
C PHE A 52 3.53 9.22 11.93
N GLN A 53 4.09 10.32 12.48
CA GLN A 53 5.52 10.42 12.78
C GLN A 53 5.97 9.36 13.81
N MET A 54 5.18 9.13 14.86
CA MET A 54 5.48 8.12 15.89
C MET A 54 5.51 6.69 15.33
N GLU A 55 4.61 6.40 14.39
CA GLU A 55 4.40 5.09 13.79
C GLU A 55 5.44 4.79 12.68
N ILE A 56 5.68 5.74 11.78
CA ILE A 56 6.62 5.62 10.66
C ILE A 56 8.08 5.80 11.11
N ARG A 57 8.32 6.63 12.14
CA ARG A 57 9.65 6.95 12.70
C ARG A 57 10.63 7.48 11.66
N GLY A 58 10.10 8.30 10.77
CA GLY A 58 10.82 8.90 9.66
C GLY A 58 11.18 7.92 8.54
N CYS A 59 11.21 8.45 7.33
CA CYS A 59 11.50 7.71 6.11
C CYS A 59 12.25 8.61 5.12
N ARG A 60 13.19 8.03 4.38
CA ARG A 60 13.80 8.70 3.23
C ARG A 60 13.07 8.24 1.97
N VAL A 61 12.88 9.13 1.01
CA VAL A 61 12.23 8.79 -0.26
C VAL A 61 13.12 9.23 -1.41
N SER A 62 13.24 8.40 -2.43
CA SER A 62 14.09 8.66 -3.58
C SER A 62 13.38 8.34 -4.88
N ARG A 63 13.70 9.12 -5.92
CA ARG A 63 13.23 8.91 -7.28
C ARG A 63 14.30 8.17 -8.07
N LEU A 64 13.98 6.97 -8.55
CA LEU A 64 14.87 6.24 -9.44
C LEU A 64 14.62 6.64 -10.90
N PRO A 65 15.68 6.82 -11.70
CA PRO A 65 15.55 7.20 -13.11
C PRO A 65 15.08 6.04 -14.00
N TYR A 66 14.94 4.82 -13.48
CA TYR A 66 14.66 3.63 -14.29
C TYR A 66 13.17 3.25 -14.26
N ARG A 67 12.64 2.86 -15.42
CA ARG A 67 11.29 2.29 -15.63
C ARG A 67 11.28 0.76 -15.42
N SER A 68 12.05 0.22 -14.46
CA SER A 68 12.00 -1.22 -14.18
C SER A 68 11.06 -1.52 -13.02
N SER A 69 10.28 -2.58 -13.17
CA SER A 69 9.32 -3.11 -12.20
C SER A 69 9.97 -3.72 -10.95
N ALA A 70 11.30 -3.79 -10.89
CA ALA A 70 12.05 -4.28 -9.73
C ALA A 70 12.21 -3.21 -8.62
N ALA A 71 11.82 -1.97 -8.89
CA ALA A 71 12.22 -0.80 -8.12
C ALA A 71 11.42 -0.51 -6.83
N ALA A 72 10.43 -1.32 -6.46
CA ALA A 72 9.70 -1.19 -5.18
C ALA A 72 10.21 -2.12 -4.07
N MET A 73 11.33 -2.82 -4.27
CA MET A 73 11.91 -3.77 -3.30
C MET A 73 13.27 -3.33 -2.80
N ALA A 74 13.49 -2.03 -2.68
CA ALA A 74 14.71 -1.55 -2.06
C ALA A 74 14.54 -1.55 -0.54
N LEU A 75 14.69 -2.75 0.04
CA LEU A 75 14.96 -3.01 1.45
C LEU A 75 14.36 -1.93 2.38
N PRO A 76 13.05 -1.91 2.64
CA PRO A 76 12.49 -0.95 3.59
C PRO A 76 13.09 -1.11 5.01
N LEU A 77 13.91 -2.17 5.23
CA LEU A 77 14.89 -2.30 6.31
C LEU A 77 15.85 -1.10 6.46
N VAL A 78 16.25 -0.43 5.38
CA VAL A 78 17.13 0.76 5.42
C VAL A 78 16.37 2.08 5.52
N GLY A 79 15.04 2.04 5.58
CA GLY A 79 14.20 3.24 5.70
C GLY A 79 14.26 4.16 4.47
N VAL A 80 14.46 3.58 3.28
CA VAL A 80 14.43 4.30 2.00
C VAL A 80 13.37 3.69 1.10
N VAL A 81 12.41 4.51 0.65
CA VAL A 81 11.41 4.14 -0.35
C VAL A 81 11.85 4.65 -1.71
N TYR A 82 11.68 3.83 -2.75
CA TYR A 82 12.05 4.16 -4.11
C TYR A 82 10.85 4.09 -5.03
N PHE A 83 10.64 5.18 -5.76
CA PHE A 83 9.56 5.26 -6.74
C PHE A 83 10.12 4.99 -8.14
N SER A 84 9.47 4.06 -8.85
CA SER A 84 9.84 3.66 -10.20
C SER A 84 9.14 4.50 -11.25
N GLY A 85 9.71 4.54 -12.45
CA GLY A 85 9.22 5.24 -13.63
C GLY A 85 7.73 5.09 -13.99
N ALA A 86 7.09 3.99 -13.58
CA ALA A 86 5.82 3.55 -14.15
C ALA A 86 4.59 4.34 -13.64
N SER A 87 4.64 4.85 -12.42
CA SER A 87 3.52 5.54 -11.77
C SER A 87 3.58 7.07 -11.93
N TRP A 88 4.61 7.61 -12.58
CA TRP A 88 4.70 9.04 -12.85
C TRP A 88 3.75 9.43 -13.98
N GLY A 89 2.80 10.34 -13.68
CA GLY A 89 1.86 10.89 -14.67
C GLY A 89 0.40 10.51 -14.42
N HIS A 90 0.13 9.55 -13.54
CA HIS A 90 -1.23 9.22 -13.08
C HIS A 90 -1.34 9.47 -11.57
N ALA A 91 -1.86 10.64 -11.19
CA ALA A 91 -1.86 11.10 -9.80
C ALA A 91 -2.47 10.10 -8.80
N PRO A 92 -3.63 9.48 -9.05
CA PRO A 92 -4.19 8.47 -8.15
C PRO A 92 -3.27 7.26 -7.95
N GLU A 93 -2.60 6.80 -9.01
CA GLU A 93 -1.68 5.66 -8.94
C GLU A 93 -0.45 5.98 -8.10
N PHE A 94 0.13 7.16 -8.33
CA PHE A 94 1.28 7.63 -7.58
C PHE A 94 0.98 7.77 -6.09
N LYS A 95 -0.19 8.32 -5.75
CA LYS A 95 -0.64 8.47 -4.36
C LYS A 95 -0.90 7.12 -3.69
N TRP A 96 -1.60 6.20 -4.37
CA TRP A 96 -1.82 4.84 -3.90
C TRP A 96 -0.49 4.12 -3.65
N GLN A 97 0.44 4.18 -4.61
CA GLN A 97 1.76 3.54 -4.46
C GLN A 97 2.54 4.17 -3.30
N THR A 98 2.49 5.49 -3.12
CA THR A 98 3.13 6.14 -1.98
C THR A 98 2.65 5.56 -0.66
N VAL A 99 1.33 5.38 -0.50
CA VAL A 99 0.77 4.78 0.72
C VAL A 99 1.16 3.31 0.86
N HIS A 100 1.19 2.55 -0.23
CA HIS A 100 1.67 1.16 -0.25
C HIS A 100 3.08 1.05 0.31
N GLU A 101 4.01 1.84 -0.21
CA GLU A 101 5.41 1.80 0.24
C GLU A 101 5.56 2.27 1.70
N LEU A 102 4.79 3.27 2.13
CA LEU A 102 4.80 3.71 3.53
C LEU A 102 4.21 2.66 4.47
N ALA A 103 3.24 1.87 4.02
CA ALA A 103 2.70 0.76 4.80
C ALA A 103 3.74 -0.34 5.05
N HIS A 104 4.63 -0.61 4.08
CA HIS A 104 5.80 -1.48 4.29
C HIS A 104 6.74 -0.94 5.37
N VAL A 105 7.07 0.37 5.31
CA VAL A 105 7.91 1.01 6.33
C VAL A 105 7.27 0.89 7.70
N TRP A 106 5.97 1.15 7.81
CA TRP A 106 5.21 1.03 9.04
C TRP A 106 5.31 -0.37 9.64
N ASP A 107 5.06 -1.41 8.83
CA ASP A 107 5.10 -2.79 9.30
C ASP A 107 6.51 -3.19 9.75
N ILE A 108 7.55 -2.75 9.05
CA ILE A 108 8.94 -2.94 9.48
C ILE A 108 9.22 -2.30 10.83
N ARG A 109 8.74 -1.07 11.09
CA ARG A 109 8.88 -0.44 12.41
C ARG A 109 8.16 -1.22 13.50
N LYS A 110 7.10 -1.95 13.15
CA LYS A 110 6.38 -2.88 14.02
C LYS A 110 6.94 -4.30 13.99
N ARG A 111 8.13 -4.52 13.42
CA ARG A 111 8.78 -5.85 13.34
C ARG A 111 7.89 -6.89 12.67
N PHE A 112 7.20 -6.49 11.60
CA PHE A 112 6.29 -7.33 10.80
C PHE A 112 5.05 -7.82 11.55
N GLN A 113 4.65 -7.15 12.64
CA GLN A 113 3.46 -7.54 13.40
C GLN A 113 2.17 -7.25 12.64
N LEU A 114 2.12 -6.20 11.80
CA LEU A 114 0.88 -5.79 11.12
C LEU A 114 0.52 -6.78 10.02
N SER A 115 1.47 -7.18 9.18
CA SER A 115 1.25 -8.21 8.15
C SER A 115 0.95 -9.59 8.73
N ARG A 116 1.64 -9.98 9.82
CA ARG A 116 1.35 -11.25 10.51
C ARG A 116 -0.04 -11.26 11.13
N GLY A 117 -0.45 -10.16 11.76
CA GLY A 117 -1.78 -10.05 12.35
C GLY A 117 -2.87 -10.00 11.27
N LEU A 118 -2.63 -9.34 10.13
CA LEU A 118 -3.56 -9.35 9.00
C LEU A 118 -3.74 -10.78 8.48
N LYS A 119 -2.63 -11.47 8.22
CA LYS A 119 -2.61 -12.87 7.81
C LYS A 119 -3.43 -13.75 8.77
N GLN A 120 -3.26 -13.56 10.08
CA GLN A 120 -4.02 -14.30 11.10
C GLN A 120 -5.52 -13.95 11.05
N ALA A 121 -5.86 -12.67 10.93
CA ALA A 121 -7.24 -12.20 10.92
C ALA A 121 -8.02 -12.67 9.68
N THR A 122 -7.35 -12.83 8.55
CA THR A 122 -7.96 -13.30 7.30
C THR A 122 -7.91 -14.82 7.13
N GLY A 123 -7.13 -15.52 7.97
CA GLY A 123 -6.82 -16.94 7.76
C GLY A 123 -5.89 -17.20 6.56
N SER A 124 -5.16 -16.19 6.08
CA SER A 124 -4.17 -16.35 5.01
C SER A 124 -3.05 -17.31 5.43
N ARG A 125 -2.49 -18.06 4.48
CA ARG A 125 -1.44 -19.04 4.75
C ARG A 125 -0.32 -19.00 3.71
N TYR A 126 0.83 -19.55 4.08
CA TYR A 126 1.85 -19.89 3.08
C TYR A 126 1.52 -21.30 2.62
N GLY A 127 1.26 -21.43 1.32
CA GLY A 127 0.96 -22.67 0.64
C GLY A 127 2.21 -23.50 0.38
N LYS A 128 2.17 -24.27 -0.70
CA LYS A 128 3.25 -25.17 -1.08
C LYS A 128 4.54 -24.41 -1.39
N PHE A 129 5.66 -25.09 -1.14
CA PHE A 129 6.96 -24.63 -1.59
C PHE A 129 6.93 -24.48 -3.12
N LYS A 130 7.33 -23.31 -3.61
CA LYS A 130 7.53 -23.01 -5.04
C LYS A 130 8.94 -22.49 -5.21
N TRP A 131 9.67 -22.98 -6.22
CA TRP A 131 10.97 -22.42 -6.63
C TRP A 131 10.79 -21.03 -7.25
N GLN A 132 10.39 -20.05 -6.44
CA GLN A 132 10.26 -18.66 -6.79
C GLN A 132 11.13 -17.83 -5.83
N LEU A 133 11.97 -16.96 -6.39
CA LEU A 133 12.75 -16.01 -5.61
C LEU A 133 11.92 -14.72 -5.42
N PRO A 134 11.98 -14.04 -4.27
CA PRO A 134 12.84 -14.29 -3.11
C PRO A 134 12.21 -15.16 -2.00
N ILE A 135 10.91 -15.45 -2.05
CA ILE A 135 10.20 -16.23 -1.02
C ILE A 135 9.72 -17.54 -1.62
N PRO A 136 10.27 -18.70 -1.21
CA PRO A 136 10.04 -19.97 -1.89
C PRO A 136 8.71 -20.64 -1.50
N PHE A 137 7.71 -19.85 -1.15
CA PHE A 137 6.37 -20.32 -0.80
C PHE A 137 5.34 -19.46 -1.51
N GLU A 138 4.30 -20.10 -2.03
CA GLU A 138 3.11 -19.39 -2.51
C GLU A 138 2.36 -18.79 -1.33
N TYR A 139 1.94 -17.54 -1.45
CA TYR A 139 1.04 -16.95 -0.46
C TYR A 139 -0.40 -17.18 -0.90
N GLU A 140 -1.18 -17.84 -0.04
CA GLU A 140 -2.59 -18.12 -0.24
C GLU A 140 -3.39 -17.12 0.62
N PRO A 141 -3.92 -16.05 0.02
CA PRO A 141 -4.74 -15.09 0.75
C PRO A 141 -5.99 -15.80 1.29
N GLY A 142 -6.25 -15.63 2.59
CA GLY A 142 -7.45 -16.12 3.25
C GLY A 142 -8.62 -15.17 3.04
N GLY A 143 -9.83 -15.70 3.25
CA GLY A 143 -11.07 -15.10 2.78
C GLY A 143 -11.16 -15.12 1.26
N ARG A 144 -12.26 -14.60 0.71
CA ARG A 144 -12.39 -14.45 -0.74
C ARG A 144 -11.43 -13.36 -1.23
N TRP A 145 -10.59 -13.73 -2.18
CA TRP A 145 -9.79 -12.81 -2.98
C TRP A 145 -10.48 -12.65 -4.34
N LEU A 146 -10.49 -11.46 -4.91
CA LEU A 146 -11.15 -11.24 -6.19
C LEU A 146 -10.55 -12.14 -7.27
N GLU A 147 -11.41 -12.94 -7.90
CA GLU A 147 -11.06 -13.84 -8.99
C GLU A 147 -10.46 -13.08 -10.17
N GLY A 148 -9.48 -13.69 -10.85
CA GLY A 148 -8.79 -13.08 -11.99
C GLY A 148 -7.62 -12.15 -11.63
N ARG A 149 -7.46 -11.77 -10.36
CA ARG A 149 -6.29 -11.02 -9.89
C ARG A 149 -5.20 -11.97 -9.38
N LYS A 150 -3.93 -11.64 -9.64
CA LYS A 150 -2.81 -12.32 -8.98
C LYS A 150 -2.91 -12.08 -7.46
N PRO A 151 -2.82 -13.13 -6.63
CA PRO A 151 -2.74 -12.96 -5.18
C PRO A 151 -1.49 -12.15 -4.83
N PRO A 152 -1.48 -11.50 -3.65
CA PRO A 152 -0.29 -10.78 -3.20
C PRO A 152 0.84 -11.80 -3.02
N LEU A 153 2.07 -11.37 -3.28
CA LEU A 153 3.22 -12.27 -3.29
C LEU A 153 3.50 -12.88 -1.90
N ASN A 154 3.18 -12.14 -0.84
CA ASN A 154 3.40 -12.52 0.55
C ASN A 154 2.53 -11.65 1.48
N ALA A 155 2.60 -11.91 2.79
CA ALA A 155 1.83 -11.18 3.79
C ALA A 155 2.19 -9.68 3.88
N LEU A 156 3.41 -9.28 3.54
CA LEU A 156 3.83 -7.87 3.54
C LEU A 156 3.10 -7.11 2.43
N GLU A 157 3.08 -7.67 1.22
CA GLU A 157 2.35 -7.07 0.10
C GLU A 157 0.83 -7.07 0.35
N ASP A 158 0.28 -8.12 0.98
CA ASP A 158 -1.15 -8.16 1.38
C ASP A 158 -1.48 -7.00 2.33
N TRP A 159 -0.60 -6.74 3.31
CA TRP A 159 -0.74 -5.59 4.22
C TRP A 159 -0.65 -4.26 3.49
N ALA A 160 0.38 -4.05 2.68
CA ALA A 160 0.59 -2.79 1.99
C ALA A 160 -0.54 -2.48 0.98
N ASP A 161 -0.96 -3.48 0.19
CA ASP A 161 -2.10 -3.37 -0.72
C ASP A 161 -3.38 -3.01 0.04
N SER A 162 -3.60 -3.63 1.20
CA SER A 162 -4.80 -3.40 2.02
C SER A 162 -4.83 -1.98 2.59
N VAL A 163 -3.70 -1.45 3.07
CA VAL A 163 -3.62 -0.06 3.56
C VAL A 163 -3.83 0.94 2.43
N ALA A 164 -3.18 0.75 1.29
CA ALA A 164 -3.32 1.66 0.15
C ALA A 164 -4.75 1.65 -0.42
N THR A 165 -5.38 0.48 -0.47
CA THR A 165 -6.80 0.33 -0.84
C THR A 165 -7.73 1.00 0.16
N PHE A 166 -7.46 0.88 1.46
CA PHE A 166 -8.26 1.53 2.50
C PHE A 166 -8.22 3.06 2.39
N VAL A 167 -7.05 3.64 2.09
CA VAL A 167 -6.90 5.10 1.93
C VAL A 167 -7.50 5.60 0.61
N TYR A 168 -7.36 4.83 -0.47
CA TYR A 168 -7.86 5.21 -1.81
C TYR A 168 -8.81 4.17 -2.38
N ALA A 169 -9.93 3.96 -1.69
CA ALA A 169 -10.96 3.01 -2.10
C ALA A 169 -11.47 3.30 -3.53
N ASP A 170 -11.79 4.56 -3.83
CA ASP A 170 -12.31 4.97 -5.15
C ASP A 170 -11.32 4.67 -6.28
N TYR A 171 -10.03 4.92 -6.06
CA TYR A 171 -9.00 4.59 -7.05
C TYR A 171 -8.88 3.08 -7.21
N ALA A 172 -8.85 2.34 -6.10
CA ALA A 172 -8.80 0.89 -6.11
C ALA A 172 -9.96 0.31 -6.93
N GLU A 173 -11.18 0.83 -6.77
CA GLU A 173 -12.37 0.41 -7.52
C GLU A 173 -12.31 0.79 -9.00
N SER A 174 -11.71 1.93 -9.35
CA SER A 174 -11.63 2.43 -10.73
C SER A 174 -10.73 1.62 -11.68
N LEU A 175 -9.92 0.70 -11.14
CA LEU A 175 -8.91 0.01 -11.92
C LEU A 175 -9.52 -1.03 -12.87
N PRO A 176 -9.15 -1.03 -14.18
CA PRO A 176 -9.74 -1.91 -15.17
C PRO A 176 -9.30 -3.38 -14.96
N PRO A 177 -10.18 -4.38 -15.17
CA PRO A 177 -9.86 -5.80 -14.98
C PRO A 177 -8.69 -6.29 -15.86
N GLY A 178 -7.92 -7.25 -15.36
CA GLY A 178 -6.69 -7.73 -15.97
C GLY A 178 -5.74 -8.53 -15.04
N PRO A 179 -4.66 -9.12 -15.58
CA PRO A 179 -3.73 -9.97 -14.81
C PRO A 179 -2.82 -9.18 -13.84
N TYR A 180 -2.73 -7.86 -14.03
CA TYR A 180 -1.96 -6.92 -13.21
C TYR A 180 -2.79 -5.70 -12.78
N GLY A 181 -4.08 -5.67 -13.12
CA GLY A 181 -5.01 -4.56 -12.92
C GLY A 181 -6.43 -5.09 -12.80
N GLY A 182 -7.30 -4.39 -12.11
CA GLY A 182 -8.67 -4.79 -11.77
C GLY A 182 -9.01 -4.09 -10.47
N PRO A 183 -10.30 -3.99 -10.11
CA PRO A 183 -10.65 -3.30 -8.89
C PRO A 183 -9.88 -3.95 -7.73
N ARG A 184 -9.04 -3.18 -7.03
CA ARG A 184 -8.20 -3.68 -5.93
C ARG A 184 -8.99 -3.75 -4.64
N LEU A 185 -10.19 -4.34 -4.69
CA LEU A 185 -11.05 -4.41 -3.53
C LEU A 185 -10.46 -5.39 -2.51
N ILE A 186 -10.67 -5.08 -1.23
CA ILE A 186 -10.30 -5.97 -0.14
C ILE A 186 -11.55 -6.48 0.58
N SER A 187 -11.48 -7.72 1.08
CA SER A 187 -12.58 -8.32 1.82
C SER A 187 -12.88 -7.57 3.12
N PRO A 188 -14.10 -7.72 3.70
CA PRO A 188 -14.45 -7.10 4.98
C PRO A 188 -13.45 -7.40 6.10
N ALA A 189 -12.94 -8.64 6.18
CA ALA A 189 -11.95 -9.03 7.18
C ALA A 189 -10.64 -8.22 7.10
N ARG A 190 -10.17 -7.91 5.88
CA ARG A 190 -8.99 -7.06 5.66
C ARG A 190 -9.28 -5.62 6.05
N TRP A 191 -10.43 -5.09 5.60
CA TRP A 191 -10.86 -3.74 5.91
C TRP A 191 -10.95 -3.52 7.42
N ASP A 192 -11.61 -4.44 8.13
CA ASP A 192 -11.76 -4.38 9.58
C ASP A 192 -10.42 -4.43 10.30
N TYR A 193 -9.50 -5.29 9.83
CA TYR A 193 -8.16 -5.35 10.41
C TYR A 193 -7.39 -4.05 10.23
N VAL A 194 -7.37 -3.49 9.02
CA VAL A 194 -6.70 -2.21 8.72
C VAL A 194 -7.35 -1.08 9.52
N SER A 195 -8.68 -1.00 9.52
CA SER A 195 -9.47 0.00 10.26
C SER A 195 -9.15 0.02 11.75
N ARG A 196 -8.89 -1.15 12.37
CA ARG A 196 -8.44 -1.22 13.78
C ARG A 196 -7.05 -0.62 14.03
N GLN A 197 -6.18 -0.55 13.01
CA GLN A 197 -4.86 0.09 13.12
C GLN A 197 -4.95 1.62 12.93
N MET A 198 -6.07 2.11 12.40
CA MET A 198 -6.33 3.51 12.10
C MET A 198 -7.14 4.19 13.21
N GLU A 199 -7.08 5.51 13.27
CA GLU A 199 -7.95 6.31 14.15
C GLU A 199 -9.29 6.58 13.45
N VAL A 200 -9.24 6.94 12.18
CA VAL A 200 -10.44 7.12 11.35
C VAL A 200 -10.88 5.78 10.81
N ARG A 201 -12.17 5.46 11.00
CA ARG A 201 -12.77 4.17 10.64
C ARG A 201 -13.93 4.39 9.68
N PRO A 202 -13.66 4.68 8.40
CA PRO A 202 -14.71 4.76 7.40
C PRO A 202 -15.46 3.42 7.32
N PRO A 203 -16.77 3.46 7.03
CA PRO A 203 -17.53 2.24 6.81
C PRO A 203 -16.97 1.48 5.61
N TYR A 204 -17.15 0.17 5.61
CA TYR A 204 -16.85 -0.65 4.43
C TYR A 204 -17.68 -0.17 3.23
N PRO A 205 -17.09 0.01 2.03
CA PRO A 205 -17.83 0.48 0.86
C PRO A 205 -18.98 -0.51 0.53
N PRO A 206 -20.26 -0.10 0.61
CA PRO A 206 -21.38 -1.04 0.46
C PRO A 206 -21.42 -1.71 -0.93
N GLY A 207 -20.96 -1.00 -1.97
CA GLY A 207 -20.85 -1.55 -3.33
C GLY A 207 -19.86 -2.72 -3.45
N TRP A 208 -18.93 -2.88 -2.52
CA TRP A 208 -17.95 -3.96 -2.56
C TRP A 208 -18.50 -5.27 -1.97
N ILE A 209 -19.56 -5.20 -1.17
CA ILE A 209 -20.14 -6.36 -0.46
C ILE A 209 -20.53 -7.45 -1.46
N SER A 210 -21.19 -7.10 -2.57
CA SER A 210 -21.63 -8.06 -3.59
C SER A 210 -20.50 -8.85 -4.24
N TYR A 211 -19.28 -8.31 -4.27
CA TYR A 211 -18.10 -9.01 -4.79
C TYR A 211 -17.61 -10.11 -3.85
N PHE A 212 -18.00 -10.05 -2.57
CA PHE A 212 -17.59 -11.01 -1.54
C PHE A 212 -18.73 -11.91 -1.08
N ASP A 213 -19.97 -11.42 -1.11
CA ASP A 213 -21.19 -12.10 -0.64
C ASP A 213 -21.79 -13.09 -1.64
N GLY A 214 -21.26 -13.19 -2.85
CA GLY A 214 -21.70 -14.18 -3.82
C GLY A 214 -21.45 -15.61 -3.32
N SER A 215 -22.50 -16.23 -2.79
CA SER A 215 -22.67 -17.65 -2.46
C SER A 215 -22.78 -18.56 -3.70
N ASP A 216 -22.33 -18.11 -4.86
CA ASP A 216 -22.35 -18.89 -6.07
C ASP A 216 -21.04 -19.68 -6.21
N GLU A 217 -21.16 -21.01 -6.14
CA GLU A 217 -20.14 -22.05 -6.34
C GLU A 217 -19.34 -22.55 -5.12
N LEU A 218 -20.04 -22.87 -4.02
CA LEU A 218 -19.83 -24.19 -3.41
C LEU A 218 -20.51 -25.25 -4.30
N GLY A 219 -19.92 -25.54 -5.46
CA GLY A 219 -20.16 -26.84 -6.09
C GLY A 219 -19.77 -27.93 -5.08
N PRO A 220 -20.54 -29.03 -4.95
CA PRO A 220 -20.17 -30.09 -4.04
C PRO A 220 -18.74 -30.55 -4.36
N ALA A 221 -17.92 -30.70 -3.32
CA ALA A 221 -16.58 -31.26 -3.46
C ALA A 221 -16.67 -32.58 -4.24
N PRO A 222 -15.81 -32.81 -5.24
CA PRO A 222 -15.77 -34.10 -5.92
C PRO A 222 -15.55 -35.20 -4.88
N ILE A 223 -16.45 -36.18 -4.90
CA ILE A 223 -16.46 -37.38 -4.06
C ILE A 223 -15.21 -38.22 -4.34
#